data_AF-A0A3S1XLB9-F1
#
_entry.id   AF-A0A3S1XLB9-F1
#
_cell.length_a   1.000
_cell.length_b   1.000
_cell.length_c   1.000
_cell.angle_alpha   90.00
_cell.angle_beta   90.00
_cell.angle_gamma   90.00
#
_symmetry.space_group_name_H-M   'P 1'
#
loop_
_entity.id
_entity.type
_entity.pdbx_description
1 polymer ?
#
loop_
_entity_poly.entity_id
_entity_poly.type
_entity_poly.pdbx_seq_one_letter_code
_entity_poly.pdbx_strand_id
1 'polypeptide(L)' 'VRAASLLAVEGSVDHGANHYKVELAPRVVARAIRKLGETA' A
#
# COMPACT_ATOMS: atom_id res chain seq x y z
N VAL A 1 7.71 4.60 6.84
CA VAL A 1 6.73 3.59 6.35
C VAL A 1 5.43 4.24 5.88
N ARG A 2 4.67 4.96 6.72
CA ARG A 2 3.34 5.51 6.35
C ARG A 2 3.34 6.33 5.04
N ALA A 3 4.23 7.32 4.90
CA ALA A 3 4.30 8.13 3.68
C ALA A 3 4.59 7.29 2.42
N ALA A 4 5.61 6.43 2.48
CA ALA A 4 5.95 5.50 1.40
C ALA A 4 4.81 4.55 1.03
N SER A 5 4.03 4.10 2.02
CA SER A 5 2.87 3.24 1.77
C SER A 5 1.71 3.96 1.08
N LEU A 6 1.52 5.27 1.33
CA LEU A 6 0.47 6.05 0.69
C LEU A 6 0.82 6.42 -0.76
N LEU A 7 2.10 6.53 -1.10
CA LEU A 7 2.54 6.73 -2.50
C LEU A 7 2.09 5.59 -3.42
N ALA A 8 1.88 4.38 -2.88
CA ALA A 8 1.44 3.23 -3.66
C ALA A 8 0.02 3.37 -4.25
N VAL A 9 -0.75 4.36 -3.79
CA VAL A 9 -2.12 4.63 -4.26
C VAL A 9 -2.29 6.05 -4.80
N GLU A 10 -1.21 6.84 -4.85
CA GLU A 10 -1.28 8.18 -5.42
C GLU A 10 -1.72 8.11 -6.89
N GLY A 11 -2.76 8.88 -7.24
CA GLY A 11 -3.35 8.86 -8.58
C GLY A 11 -4.22 7.65 -8.90
N SER A 12 -4.49 6.75 -7.95
CA SER A 12 -5.39 5.61 -8.17
C SER A 12 -6.84 6.08 -8.37
N VAL A 13 -7.50 5.50 -9.37
CA VAL A 13 -8.92 5.77 -9.67
C VAL A 13 -9.76 4.56 -9.27
N ASP A 14 -10.84 4.85 -8.55
CA ASP A 14 -11.84 3.85 -8.18
C ASP A 14 -12.79 3.55 -9.34
N HIS A 15 -12.91 2.26 -9.68
CA HIS A 15 -13.79 1.71 -10.70
C HIS A 15 -14.77 0.68 -10.10
N GLY A 16 -15.10 0.80 -8.80
CA GLY A 16 -16.02 -0.06 -8.06
C GLY A 16 -15.41 -1.42 -7.71
N ALA A 17 -15.12 -2.24 -8.73
CA ALA A 17 -14.53 -3.57 -8.54
C ALA A 17 -13.06 -3.54 -8.05
N ASN A 18 -12.40 -2.37 -8.09
CA ASN A 18 -11.03 -2.19 -7.62
C ASN A 18 -10.95 -1.41 -6.29
N HIS A 19 -12.07 -0.94 -5.73
CA HIS A 19 -12.09 -0.13 -4.50
C HIS A 19 -11.30 -0.80 -3.37
N TYR A 20 -11.53 -2.09 -3.16
CA TYR A 20 -10.83 -2.88 -2.13
C TYR A 20 -9.31 -2.92 -2.35
N LYS A 21 -8.83 -2.86 -3.61
CA LYS A 21 -7.40 -2.87 -3.94
C LYS A 21 -6.76 -1.54 -3.57
N VAL A 22 -7.46 -0.43 -3.81
CA VAL A 22 -7.00 0.92 -3.43
C VAL A 22 -6.86 1.01 -1.90
N GLU A 23 -7.80 0.47 -1.13
CA GLU A 23 -7.66 0.45 0.33
C GLU A 23 -6.58 -0.51 0.84
N LEU A 24 -6.38 -1.63 0.15
CA LEU A 24 -5.48 -2.69 0.57
C LEU A 24 -4.02 -2.38 0.27
N ALA A 25 -3.72 -1.73 -0.86
CA ALA A 25 -2.36 -1.49 -1.34
C ALA A 25 -1.43 -0.82 -0.30
N PRO A 26 -1.84 0.24 0.42
CA PRO A 26 -0.99 0.87 1.43
C PRO A 26 -0.66 -0.09 2.58
N ARG A 27 -1.60 -0.96 2.95
CA ARG A 27 -1.41 -1.94 4.03
C ARG A 27 -0.41 -3.02 3.62
N VAL A 28 -0.51 -3.50 2.39
CA VAL A 28 0.42 -4.49 1.83
C VAL A 28 1.83 -3.92 1.73
N VAL A 29 1.98 -2.69 1.23
CA VAL A 29 3.28 -2.02 1.12
C VAL A 29 3.87 -1.74 2.51
N ALA A 30 3.07 -1.28 3.47
CA ALA A 30 3.52 -1.10 4.85
C ALA A 30 4.04 -2.41 5.46
N ARG A 31 3.34 -3.53 5.24
CA ARG A 31 3.76 -4.87 5.68
C ARG A 31 5.06 -5.29 5.02
N ALA A 32 5.20 -5.09 3.71
CA ALA A 32 6.40 -5.47 2.97
C ALA A 32 7.64 -4.70 3.45
N ILE A 33 7.53 -3.39 3.65
CA ILE A 33 8.63 -2.56 4.16
C ILE A 33 9.05 -3.02 5.56
N ARG A 34 8.08 -3.27 6.46
CA ARG A 34 8.38 -3.76 7.81
C ARG A 34 9.07 -5.13 7.78
N LYS A 35 8.54 -6.07 7.00
CA LYS A 35 9.13 -7.39 6.84
C LYS A 35 10.57 -7.33 6.31
N LEU A 36 10.85 -6.43 5.36
CA LEU A 36 12.21 -6.24 4.86
C LEU A 36 13.14 -5.66 5.95
N GLY A 37 12.66 -4.73 6.76
CA GLY A 37 13.42 -4.16 7.87
C GLY A 37 13.67 -5.14 9.02
N GLU A 38 12.83 -6.15 9.22
CA GLU A 38 13.05 -7.24 10.19
C GLU A 38 14.13 -8.25 9.73
N THR A 39 14.41 -8.30 8.42
CA THR A 39 15.43 -9.19 7.84
C THR A 39 16.82 -8.56 7.70
N ALA A 40 16.98 -7.29 8.10
CA ALA A 40 18.23 -6.52 8.05
C ALA A 40 18.85 -6.38 9.45
#